data_AF-A0A009IIL9-F1
#
_entry.id   AF-A0A009IIL9-F1
#
_cell.length_a   1.000
_cell.length_b   1.000
_cell.length_c   1.000
_cell.angle_alpha   90.00
_cell.angle_beta   90.00
_cell.angle_gamma   90.00
#
_symmetry.space_group_name_H-M   'P 1'
#
loop_
_entity.id
_entity.type
_entity.pdbx_description
1 polymer ?
#
loop_
_entity_poly.entity_id
_entity_poly.type
_entity_poly.pdbx_seq_one_letter_code
_entity_poly.pdbx_strand_id
1 'polypeptide(L)'
;MGPPLKYFGNKDGLFTAICDYRREMFFKDICIAFQPEQTSLKDYLIQTLIRFYKHIIQPEHIAFLRLVIEQTQCNATLSQYLYEKCALDVQNTIAQALLISHQSGEITCTSPDHSSLMYFGILRDIEWRMIMGMPLPPNETEVIDYINYCVDIFLKGHHKV
;
A
#
# COMPACT_ATOMS: atom_id res chain seq x y z
N MET A 1 10.52 -5.41 36.58
CA MET A 1 10.34 -5.57 35.12
C MET A 1 10.55 -7.04 34.78
N GLY A 2 9.48 -7.77 34.45
CA GLY A 2 9.60 -9.15 33.96
C GLY A 2 10.01 -9.16 32.47
N PRO A 3 10.78 -10.15 32.00
CA PRO A 3 11.29 -10.16 30.64
C PRO A 3 10.15 -10.29 29.61
N PRO A 4 10.24 -9.60 28.46
CA PRO A 4 9.18 -9.51 27.44
C PRO A 4 8.72 -10.86 26.88
N LEU A 5 9.54 -11.91 26.94
CA LEU A 5 9.18 -13.27 26.49
C LEU A 5 7.92 -13.84 27.17
N LYS A 6 7.61 -13.42 28.40
CA LYS A 6 6.46 -13.94 29.15
C LYS A 6 5.09 -13.56 28.55
N TYR A 7 5.04 -12.52 27.72
CA TYR A 7 3.80 -12.03 27.10
C TYR A 7 3.61 -12.50 25.65
N PHE A 8 4.69 -12.91 24.96
CA PHE A 8 4.65 -13.24 23.53
C PHE A 8 4.98 -14.70 23.23
N GLY A 9 5.29 -15.52 24.25
CA GLY A 9 5.55 -16.95 24.13
C GLY A 9 6.94 -17.27 23.55
N ASN A 10 7.25 -16.79 22.34
CA ASN A 10 8.51 -17.02 21.64
C ASN A 10 8.92 -15.82 20.74
N LYS A 11 10.04 -15.95 20.02
CA LYS A 11 10.58 -14.91 19.11
C LYS A 11 9.61 -14.57 17.96
N ASP A 12 8.90 -15.56 17.44
CA ASP A 12 7.96 -15.38 16.32
C ASP A 12 6.70 -14.64 16.77
N GLY A 13 6.22 -14.92 17.98
CA GLY A 13 5.10 -14.20 18.60
C GLY A 13 5.43 -12.73 18.84
N LEU A 14 6.66 -12.42 19.27
CA LEU A 14 7.12 -11.03 19.41
C LEU A 14 7.20 -10.33 18.05
N PHE A 15 7.73 -11.00 17.02
CA PHE A 15 7.81 -10.43 15.66
C PHE A 15 6.41 -10.15 15.08
N THR A 16 5.47 -11.08 15.27
CA THR A 16 4.08 -10.92 14.82
C THR A 16 3.41 -9.73 15.49
N ALA A 17 3.59 -9.56 16.80
CA ALA A 17 3.05 -8.41 17.52
C ALA A 17 3.65 -7.07 17.05
N ILE A 18 4.95 -7.05 16.69
CA ILE A 18 5.59 -5.87 16.09
C ILE A 18 5.00 -5.58 14.70
N CYS A 19 4.77 -6.61 13.88
CA CYS A 19 4.09 -6.47 12.60
C CYS A 19 2.69 -5.89 12.75
N ASP A 20 1.91 -6.37 13.72
CA ASP A 20 0.56 -5.87 13.98
C ASP A 20 0.57 -4.39 14.37
N TYR A 21 1.44 -4.01 15.30
CA TYR A 21 1.57 -2.62 15.72
C TYR A 21 1.98 -1.70 14.56
N ARG A 22 2.98 -2.09 13.77
CA ARG A 22 3.44 -1.26 12.63
C ARG A 22 2.41 -1.20 11.52
N ARG A 23 1.66 -2.29 11.28
CA ARG A 23 0.55 -2.33 10.35
C ARG A 23 -0.55 -1.35 10.73
N GLU A 24 -0.96 -1.32 12.00
CA GLU A 24 -1.99 -0.39 12.47
C GLU A 24 -1.59 1.08 12.27
N MET A 25 -0.31 1.41 12.48
CA MET A 25 0.19 2.76 12.21
C MET A 25 0.18 3.07 10.71
N PHE A 26 0.64 2.14 9.87
CA PHE A 26 0.66 2.30 8.41
C PHE A 26 -0.74 2.48 7.82
N PHE A 27 -1.72 1.71 8.28
CA PHE A 27 -3.09 1.75 7.76
C PHE A 27 -3.84 3.02 8.09
N LYS A 28 -3.59 3.64 9.25
CA LYS A 28 -4.25 4.90 9.63
C LYS A 28 -4.01 6.00 8.60
N ASP A 29 -2.83 6.03 8.01
CA ASP A 29 -2.44 7.09 7.09
C ASP A 29 -2.73 6.73 5.62
N ILE A 30 -2.77 5.44 5.27
CA ILE A 30 -2.90 5.00 3.87
C ILE A 30 -4.32 4.55 3.53
N CYS A 31 -4.95 3.73 4.38
CA CYS A 31 -6.27 3.13 4.14
C CYS A 31 -7.42 4.10 4.49
N ILE A 32 -7.33 5.33 3.97
CA ILE A 32 -8.38 6.33 4.12
C ILE A 32 -9.51 5.96 3.16
N ALA A 33 -10.74 5.85 3.66
CA ALA A 33 -11.90 5.54 2.84
C ALA A 33 -12.18 6.65 1.82
N PHE A 34 -12.53 6.27 0.59
CA PHE A 34 -12.97 7.21 -0.43
C PHE A 34 -14.33 7.81 -0.07
N GLN A 35 -14.42 9.14 -0.13
CA GLN A 35 -15.63 9.92 0.15
C GLN A 35 -15.92 10.82 -1.06
N PRO A 36 -16.76 10.38 -2.01
CA PRO A 36 -17.00 11.09 -3.27
C PRO A 36 -17.62 12.48 -3.08
N GLU A 37 -18.21 12.77 -1.91
CA GLU A 37 -18.73 14.10 -1.57
C GLU A 37 -17.62 15.11 -1.20
N GLN A 38 -16.40 14.63 -0.91
CA GLN A 38 -15.30 15.45 -0.41
C GLN A 38 -14.16 15.61 -1.42
N THR A 39 -13.94 14.62 -2.29
CA THR A 39 -12.82 14.59 -3.22
C THR A 39 -13.18 13.84 -4.50
N SER A 40 -12.56 14.21 -5.62
CA SER A 40 -12.66 13.44 -6.85
C SER A 40 -11.95 12.08 -6.71
N LEU A 41 -12.36 11.08 -7.50
CA LEU A 41 -11.66 9.79 -7.55
C LEU A 41 -10.19 9.98 -7.92
N LYS A 42 -9.91 10.83 -8.92
CA LYS A 42 -8.54 11.12 -9.39
C LYS A 42 -7.67 11.64 -8.26
N ASP A 43 -8.13 12.67 -7.55
CA ASP A 43 -7.36 13.26 -6.45
C ASP A 43 -7.19 12.27 -5.30
N TYR A 44 -8.22 11.48 -4.99
CA TYR A 44 -8.15 10.43 -3.98
C TYR A 44 -7.07 9.39 -4.30
N LEU A 45 -7.01 8.92 -5.55
CA LEU A 45 -5.99 7.98 -6.03
C LEU A 45 -4.59 8.61 -5.94
N ILE A 46 -4.39 9.80 -6.50
CA ILE A 46 -3.08 10.50 -6.46
C ILE A 46 -2.60 10.66 -5.03
N GLN A 47 -3.46 11.16 -4.14
CA GLN A 47 -3.09 11.39 -2.74
C GLN A 47 -2.77 10.07 -2.02
N THR A 48 -3.45 8.98 -2.36
CA THR A 48 -3.16 7.67 -1.76
C THR A 48 -1.78 7.15 -2.17
N LEU A 49 -1.40 7.27 -3.45
CA LEU A 49 -0.04 6.91 -3.89
C LEU A 49 1.03 7.82 -3.28
N ILE A 50 0.76 9.12 -3.14
CA ILE A 50 1.68 10.06 -2.50
C ILE A 50 1.90 9.70 -1.02
N ARG A 51 0.83 9.36 -0.28
CA ARG A 51 0.96 8.90 1.11
C ARG A 51 1.80 7.62 1.14
N PHE A 52 1.48 6.63 0.31
CA PHE A 52 2.23 5.38 0.25
C PHE A 52 3.71 5.60 -0.06
N TYR A 53 4.03 6.44 -1.06
CA TYR A 53 5.38 6.86 -1.39
C TYR A 53 6.11 7.46 -0.17
N LYS A 54 5.49 8.43 0.51
CA LYS A 54 6.06 9.06 1.71
C LYS A 54 6.34 8.06 2.82
N HIS A 55 5.53 7.02 2.97
CA HIS A 55 5.81 5.94 3.91
C HIS A 55 6.99 5.07 3.45
N ILE A 56 7.05 4.63 2.18
CA ILE A 56 8.12 3.76 1.69
C ILE A 56 9.50 4.42 1.87
N ILE A 57 9.62 5.71 1.58
CA ILE A 57 10.92 6.39 1.58
C ILE A 57 11.50 6.61 2.99
N GLN A 58 10.70 6.39 4.04
CA GLN A 58 11.18 6.53 5.41
C GLN A 58 12.14 5.37 5.76
N PRO A 59 13.35 5.66 6.26
CA PRO A 59 14.36 4.64 6.54
C PRO A 59 13.88 3.51 7.45
N GLU A 60 13.06 3.85 8.44
CA GLU A 60 12.50 2.90 9.41
C GLU A 60 11.42 1.98 8.83
N HIS A 61 10.66 2.44 7.84
CA HIS A 61 9.66 1.64 7.16
C HIS A 61 10.29 0.69 6.17
N ILE A 62 11.26 1.17 5.37
CA ILE A 62 11.95 0.29 4.42
C ILE A 62 12.83 -0.75 5.10
N ALA A 63 13.50 -0.39 6.21
CA ALA A 63 14.26 -1.35 7.01
C ALA A 63 13.34 -2.45 7.55
N PHE A 64 12.14 -2.08 8.00
CA PHE A 64 11.15 -3.03 8.48
C PHE A 64 10.60 -3.92 7.36
N LEU A 65 10.31 -3.35 6.18
CA LEU A 65 9.87 -4.14 5.02
C LEU A 65 10.92 -5.17 4.61
N ARG A 66 12.20 -4.81 4.58
CA ARG A 66 13.31 -5.76 4.31
C ARG A 66 13.36 -6.88 5.34
N LEU A 67 13.21 -6.54 6.63
CA LEU A 67 13.16 -7.53 7.70
C LEU A 67 11.96 -8.48 7.53
N VAL A 68 10.79 -7.96 7.18
CA VAL A 68 9.60 -8.76 6.88
C VAL A 68 9.86 -9.72 5.70
N ILE A 69 10.46 -9.23 4.61
CA ILE A 69 10.82 -10.07 3.46
C ILE A 69 11.77 -11.18 3.88
N GLU A 70 12.80 -10.88 4.68
CA GLU A 70 13.74 -11.88 5.19
C GLU A 70 13.05 -12.93 6.07
N GLN A 71 12.22 -12.52 7.02
CA GLN A 71 11.55 -13.45 7.94
C GLN A 71 10.49 -14.32 7.24
N THR A 72 9.81 -13.79 6.23
CA THR A 72 8.76 -14.52 5.50
C THR A 72 9.32 -15.62 4.58
N GLN A 73 10.57 -15.52 4.13
CA GLN A 73 11.23 -16.59 3.36
C GLN A 73 11.36 -17.91 4.15
N CYS A 74 11.47 -17.83 5.47
CA CYS A 74 11.64 -18.98 6.34
C CYS A 74 10.36 -19.39 7.11
N ASN A 75 9.25 -18.65 6.94
CA ASN A 75 8.04 -18.85 7.73
C ASN A 75 6.76 -18.61 6.88
N ALA A 76 6.23 -19.69 6.31
CA ALA A 76 5.04 -19.65 5.45
C ALA A 76 3.77 -19.18 6.17
N THR A 77 3.63 -19.48 7.47
CA THR A 77 2.49 -19.02 8.28
C THR A 77 2.53 -17.50 8.43
N LEU A 78 3.70 -16.94 8.71
CA LEU A 78 3.89 -15.50 8.78
C LEU A 78 3.68 -14.82 7.42
N SER A 79 4.14 -15.43 6.31
CA SER A 79 3.91 -14.87 4.98
C SER A 79 2.42 -14.80 4.63
N GLN A 80 1.67 -15.87 4.91
CA GLN A 80 0.23 -15.89 4.68
C GLN A 80 -0.49 -14.88 5.57
N TYR A 81 -0.16 -14.85 6.85
CA TYR A 81 -0.73 -13.89 7.80
C TYR A 81 -0.55 -12.44 7.33
N LEU A 82 0.67 -12.06 6.95
CA LEU A 82 0.96 -10.70 6.49
C LEU A 82 0.32 -10.40 5.14
N TYR A 83 0.22 -11.36 4.23
CA TYR A 83 -0.51 -11.16 2.98
C TYR A 83 -1.99 -10.84 3.23
N GLU A 84 -2.65 -11.70 4.03
CA GLU A 84 -4.08 -11.58 4.32
C GLU A 84 -4.42 -10.34 5.15
N LYS A 85 -3.57 -9.98 6.11
CA LYS A 85 -3.82 -8.87 7.03
C LYS A 85 -3.27 -7.54 6.58
N CYS A 86 -2.33 -7.52 5.63
CA CYS A 86 -1.64 -6.30 5.21
C CYS A 86 -1.99 -5.93 3.76
N ALA A 87 -1.68 -6.81 2.80
CA ALA A 87 -1.84 -6.50 1.38
C ALA A 87 -3.31 -6.37 0.96
N LEU A 88 -4.17 -7.28 1.45
CA LEU A 88 -5.60 -7.29 1.08
C LEU A 88 -6.33 -6.04 1.56
N ASP A 89 -6.06 -5.54 2.77
CA ASP A 89 -6.78 -4.37 3.31
C ASP A 89 -6.51 -3.09 2.49
N VAL A 90 -5.25 -2.89 2.06
CA VAL A 90 -4.87 -1.75 1.20
C VAL A 90 -5.51 -1.91 -0.19
N GLN A 91 -5.46 -3.12 -0.76
CA GLN A 91 -6.08 -3.42 -2.05
C GLN A 91 -7.60 -3.18 -2.01
N ASN A 92 -8.28 -3.70 -0.98
CA ASN A 92 -9.72 -3.57 -0.79
C ASN A 92 -10.15 -2.10 -0.68
N THR A 93 -9.33 -1.25 -0.07
CA THR A 93 -9.62 0.19 0.04
C THR A 93 -9.74 0.84 -1.34
N ILE A 94 -8.82 0.53 -2.26
CA ILE A 94 -8.86 1.05 -3.63
C ILE A 94 -9.95 0.36 -4.45
N ALA A 95 -10.12 -0.96 -4.32
CA ALA A 95 -11.18 -1.69 -5.00
C ALA A 95 -12.56 -1.12 -4.65
N GLN A 96 -12.78 -0.76 -3.39
CA GLN A 96 -14.02 -0.14 -2.94
C GLN A 96 -14.23 1.25 -3.54
N ALA A 97 -13.17 2.07 -3.63
CA ALA A 97 -13.26 3.38 -4.29
C ALA A 97 -13.66 3.25 -5.78
N LEU A 98 -13.03 2.31 -6.49
CA LEU A 98 -13.34 2.02 -7.89
C LEU A 98 -14.76 1.49 -8.08
N LEU A 99 -15.23 0.64 -7.15
CA LEU A 99 -16.60 0.12 -7.17
C LEU A 99 -17.62 1.25 -6.98
N ILE A 100 -17.40 2.16 -6.03
CA ILE A 100 -18.27 3.31 -5.78
C ILE A 100 -18.35 4.20 -7.03
N SER A 101 -17.20 4.54 -7.62
CA SER A 101 -17.16 5.35 -8.85
C SER A 101 -17.77 4.62 -10.05
N HIS A 102 -17.67 3.28 -10.11
CA HIS A 102 -18.37 2.51 -11.13
C HIS A 102 -19.89 2.56 -10.97
N GLN A 103 -20.39 2.37 -9.74
CA GLN A 103 -21.82 2.38 -9.44
C GLN A 103 -22.46 3.76 -9.65
N SER A 104 -21.71 4.83 -9.44
CA SER A 104 -22.15 6.20 -9.74
C SER A 104 -22.11 6.57 -11.23
N GLY A 105 -21.49 5.74 -12.07
CA GLY A 105 -21.32 5.97 -13.50
C GLY A 105 -20.17 6.92 -13.85
N GLU A 106 -19.30 7.29 -12.90
CA GLU A 106 -18.10 8.10 -13.14
C GLU A 106 -17.08 7.36 -14.00
N ILE A 107 -16.92 6.05 -13.77
CA ILE A 107 -16.01 5.16 -14.54
C ILE A 107 -16.67 3.83 -14.90
N THR A 108 -16.06 3.09 -15.82
CA THR A 108 -16.40 1.68 -16.12
C THR A 108 -15.32 0.77 -15.57
N CYS A 109 -15.57 0.14 -14.41
CA CYS A 109 -14.63 -0.78 -13.76
C CYS A 109 -15.31 -2.12 -13.50
N THR A 110 -15.13 -3.07 -14.43
CA THR A 110 -15.74 -4.41 -14.37
C THR A 110 -15.03 -5.35 -13.38
N SER A 111 -13.81 -5.02 -12.96
CA SER A 111 -13.05 -5.83 -12.00
C SER A 111 -12.22 -4.96 -11.05
N PRO A 112 -12.84 -4.37 -10.01
CA PRO A 112 -12.17 -3.50 -9.05
C PRO A 112 -10.96 -4.15 -8.35
N ASP A 113 -11.02 -5.45 -8.08
CA ASP A 113 -9.93 -6.19 -7.42
C ASP A 113 -8.68 -6.29 -8.30
N HIS A 114 -8.83 -6.53 -9.60
CA HIS A 114 -7.70 -6.55 -10.53
C HIS A 114 -7.19 -5.13 -10.81
N SER A 115 -8.08 -4.16 -10.95
CA SER A 115 -7.70 -2.76 -11.18
C SER A 115 -6.94 -2.16 -9.99
N SER A 116 -7.30 -2.53 -8.76
CA SER A 116 -6.56 -2.12 -7.56
C SER A 116 -5.15 -2.70 -7.50
N LEU A 117 -4.94 -3.96 -7.92
CA LEU A 117 -3.59 -4.54 -8.06
C LEU A 117 -2.75 -3.79 -9.10
N MET A 118 -3.33 -3.53 -10.27
CA MET A 118 -2.67 -2.77 -11.34
C MET A 118 -2.27 -1.37 -10.84
N TYR A 119 -3.15 -0.72 -10.10
CA TYR A 119 -2.92 0.61 -9.53
C TYR A 119 -1.73 0.65 -8.57
N PHE A 120 -1.60 -0.29 -7.63
CA PHE A 120 -0.41 -0.33 -6.76
C PHE A 120 0.88 -0.64 -7.52
N GLY A 121 0.77 -1.30 -8.68
CA GLY A 121 1.87 -1.47 -9.62
C GLY A 121 2.54 -0.17 -10.06
N ILE A 122 1.88 0.99 -9.93
CA ILE A 122 2.46 2.30 -10.25
C ILE A 122 3.72 2.57 -9.42
N LEU A 123 3.77 2.20 -8.13
CA LEU A 123 4.92 2.48 -7.27
C LEU A 123 6.02 1.41 -7.35
N ARG A 124 5.88 0.41 -8.22
CA ARG A 124 6.70 -0.79 -8.21
C ARG A 124 8.20 -0.52 -8.35
N ASP A 125 8.60 0.38 -9.26
CA ASP A 125 10.01 0.75 -9.43
C ASP A 125 10.60 1.37 -8.15
N ILE A 126 9.84 2.27 -7.50
CA ILE A 126 10.26 2.94 -6.27
C ILE A 126 10.39 1.94 -5.12
N GLU A 127 9.40 1.05 -4.93
CA GLU A 127 9.45 -0.02 -3.93
C GLU A 127 10.73 -0.86 -4.06
N TRP A 128 11.05 -1.29 -5.29
CA TRP A 128 12.22 -2.12 -5.55
C TRP A 128 13.55 -1.38 -5.33
N ARG A 129 13.65 -0.12 -5.76
CA ARG A 129 14.81 0.74 -5.46
C ARG A 129 15.05 0.79 -3.95
N MET A 130 13.99 1.08 -3.21
CA MET A 130 14.04 1.20 -1.76
C MET A 130 14.40 -0.13 -1.10
N ILE A 131 13.83 -1.26 -1.53
CA ILE A 131 14.17 -2.57 -0.99
C ILE A 131 15.64 -2.91 -1.25
N MET A 132 16.17 -2.61 -2.44
CA MET A 132 17.56 -2.92 -2.82
C MET A 132 18.59 -1.89 -2.31
N GLY A 133 18.16 -0.80 -1.69
CA GLY A 133 19.06 0.25 -1.22
C GLY A 133 19.66 1.08 -2.34
N MET A 134 18.97 1.13 -3.49
CA MET A 134 19.32 2.04 -4.57
C MET A 134 18.89 3.47 -4.20
N PRO A 135 19.58 4.49 -4.73
CA PRO A 135 19.14 5.86 -4.57
C PRO A 135 17.73 6.04 -5.16
N LEU A 136 16.93 6.88 -4.48
CA LEU A 136 15.67 7.38 -5.02
C LEU A 136 15.93 8.23 -6.26
N PRO A 137 14.89 8.45 -7.10
CA PRO A 137 14.90 9.57 -8.03
C PRO A 137 15.33 10.85 -7.28
N PRO A 138 16.16 11.69 -7.89
CA PRO A 138 16.77 12.82 -7.20
C PRO A 138 15.75 13.90 -6.78
N ASN A 139 14.52 13.86 -7.32
CA ASN A 139 13.53 14.91 -7.14
C ASN A 139 12.14 14.33 -6.78
N GLU A 140 11.57 14.79 -5.67
CA GLU A 140 10.20 14.44 -5.26
C GLU A 140 9.16 14.92 -6.28
N THR A 141 9.40 16.05 -6.96
CA THR A 141 8.50 16.57 -8.01
C THR A 141 8.39 15.58 -9.17
N GLU A 142 9.49 14.95 -9.59
CA GLU A 142 9.46 13.95 -10.68
C GLU A 142 8.63 12.72 -10.31
N VAL A 143 8.69 12.29 -9.04
CA VAL A 143 7.86 11.19 -8.55
C VAL A 143 6.38 11.57 -8.56
N ILE A 144 6.05 12.79 -8.13
CA ILE A 144 4.67 13.29 -8.15
C ILE A 144 4.15 13.41 -9.58
N ASP A 145 4.95 13.93 -10.51
CA ASP A 145 4.60 14.03 -11.94
C ASP A 145 4.35 12.64 -12.55
N TYR A 146 5.20 11.66 -12.22
CA TYR A 146 5.02 10.26 -12.62
C TYR A 146 3.72 9.67 -12.05
N ILE A 147 3.42 9.87 -10.77
CA ILE A 147 2.16 9.43 -10.16
C ILE A 147 0.96 10.04 -10.88
N ASN A 148 0.97 11.35 -11.13
CA ASN A 148 -0.10 12.04 -11.85
C ASN A 148 -0.31 11.44 -13.25
N TYR A 149 0.78 11.28 -14.00
CA TYR A 149 0.76 10.68 -15.33
C TYR A 149 0.15 9.28 -15.30
N CYS A 150 0.62 8.41 -14.40
CA CYS A 150 0.13 7.04 -14.29
C CYS A 150 -1.35 6.96 -13.90
N VAL A 151 -1.81 7.80 -12.97
CA VAL A 151 -3.24 7.86 -12.59
C VAL A 151 -4.09 8.33 -13.76
N ASP A 152 -3.63 9.30 -14.54
CA ASP A 152 -4.34 9.75 -15.74
C ASP A 152 -4.49 8.64 -16.79
N ILE A 153 -3.43 7.87 -17.04
CA ILE A 153 -3.48 6.71 -17.94
C ILE A 153 -4.39 5.62 -17.36
N PHE A 154 -4.28 5.35 -16.07
CA PHE A 154 -5.10 4.37 -15.37
C PHE A 154 -6.59 4.68 -15.50
N LEU A 155 -7.01 5.93 -15.24
CA LEU A 155 -8.40 6.34 -15.35
C LEU A 155 -8.91 6.36 -16.79
N LYS A 156 -8.06 6.75 -17.76
CA LYS A 156 -8.40 6.62 -19.20
C LYS A 156 -8.72 5.19 -19.59
N GLY A 157 -8.03 4.20 -19.02
CA GLY A 157 -8.33 2.78 -19.20
C GLY A 157 -9.69 2.33 -18.67
N HIS A 158 -10.32 3.15 -17.82
CA HIS A 158 -11.66 2.92 -17.24
C HIS A 158 -12.71 3.90 -17.78
N HIS A 159 -12.37 4.73 -18.77
CA HIS A 159 -13.36 5.58 -19.42
C HIS A 159 -14.33 4.77 -20.27
N LYS A 160 -15.56 5.28 -20.36
CA LYS A 160 -16.60 4.72 -21.22
C LYS A 160 -16.18 4.90 -22.69
N VAL A 161 -16.11 3.80 -23.43
CA VAL A 161 -15.99 3.81 -24.91
C VAL A 161 -17.31 4.27 -25.52
#